data_AF-A0A7X7L826-F1
#
_entry.id   AF-A0A7X7L826-F1
#
_cell.length_a   1.000
_cell.length_b   1.000
_cell.length_c   1.000
_cell.angle_alpha   90.00
_cell.angle_beta   90.00
_cell.angle_gamma   90.00
#
_symmetry.space_group_name_H-M   'P 1'
#
loop_
_entity.id
_entity.type
_entity.pdbx_description
1 polymer ?
#
loop_
_entity_poly.entity_id
_entity_poly.type
_entity_poly.pdbx_seq_one_letter_code
_entity_poly.pdbx_strand_id
1 'polypeptide(L)' 'MKTKGVRLYGQNDLRLEEFDLPEINDDEILARVTTDSICMSSYKAAIQGEK' A
#
# COMPACT_ATOMS: atom_id res chain seq x y z
N MET A 1 -11.26 -10.04 -2.30
CA MET A 1 -11.41 -9.17 -3.49
C MET A 1 -10.01 -8.97 -4.04
N LYS A 2 -9.75 -9.35 -5.30
CA LYS A 2 -8.44 -9.14 -5.92
C LYS A 2 -8.15 -7.65 -6.04
N THR A 3 -7.21 -7.17 -5.24
CA THR A 3 -6.79 -5.77 -5.14
C THR A 3 -5.39 -5.64 -5.72
N LYS A 4 -5.17 -4.58 -6.50
CA LYS A 4 -3.86 -4.26 -7.04
C LYS A 4 -3.28 -3.06 -6.32
N GLY A 5 -2.10 -3.19 -5.74
CA GLY A 5 -1.47 -2.15 -4.94
C GLY A 5 0.05 -2.17 -5.03
N VAL A 6 0.67 -1.04 -4.69
CA VAL A 6 2.12 -0.93 -4.55
C VAL A 6 2.51 -1.29 -3.11
N ARG A 7 3.46 -2.21 -2.94
CA ARG A 7 3.97 -2.67 -1.64
C ARG A 7 5.47 -2.41 -1.53
N LEU A 8 5.91 -1.99 -0.35
CA LEU A 8 7.32 -1.73 -0.03
C LEU A 8 7.87 -2.92 0.79
N TYR A 9 8.94 -3.54 0.30
CA TYR A 9 9.58 -4.70 0.94
C TYR A 9 10.94 -4.38 1.57
N GLY A 10 11.42 -3.15 1.38
CA GLY A 10 12.70 -2.68 1.86
C GLY A 10 13.12 -1.43 1.09
N GLN A 11 14.26 -0.86 1.46
CA GLN A 11 14.81 0.31 0.77
C GLN A 11 14.89 0.10 -0.75
N ASN A 12 14.23 0.97 -1.51
CA ASN A 12 14.10 0.93 -2.98
C ASN A 12 13.43 -0.34 -3.57
N ASP A 13 12.77 -1.16 -2.75
CA ASP A 13 12.05 -2.36 -3.20
C ASP A 13 10.54 -2.12 -3.16
N LEU A 14 10.02 -1.54 -4.25
CA LEU A 14 8.61 -1.27 -4.47
C LEU A 14 8.07 -2.18 -5.57
N ARG A 15 6.99 -2.90 -5.29
CA ARG A 15 6.41 -3.87 -6.22
C ARG A 15 4.93 -3.61 -6.42
N LEU A 16 4.47 -3.75 -7.66
CA LEU A 16 3.05 -3.68 -8.00
C LEU A 16 2.49 -5.10 -8.04
N GLU A 17 1.63 -5.42 -7.08
CA GLU A 17 1.17 -6.79 -6.86
C GLU A 17 -0.35 -6.87 -6.75
N GLU A 18 -0.89 -8.04 -7.07
CA GLU A 18 -2.29 -8.40 -6.81
C GLU A 18 -2.36 -9.27 -5.55
N PHE A 19 -3.29 -8.95 -4.66
CA PHE A 19 -3.50 -9.67 -3.40
C PHE A 19 -4.97 -9.59 -2.98
N ASP A 20 -5.40 -10.49 -2.11
CA ASP A 20 -6.72 -10.43 -1.51
C ASP A 20 -6.69 -9.58 -0.24
N LEU A 21 -7.68 -8.70 -0.11
CA LEU A 21 -7.97 -8.01 1.14
C LEU A 21 -8.55 -9.00 2.16
N PRO A 22 -8.24 -8.82 3.46
CA PRO A 22 -8.89 -9.58 4.52
C PRO A 22 -10.41 -9.31 4.55
N GLU A 23 -11.14 -10.17 5.25
CA GLU A 23 -12.55 -9.91 5.55
C GLU A 23 -12.70 -8.66 6.42
N ILE A 24 -13.77 -7.90 6.18
CA ILE A 24 -14.07 -6.65 6.88
C ILE A 24 -14.75 -6.95 8.22
N ASN A 25 -14.42 -6.17 9.25
CA ASN A 25 -15.07 -6.23 10.56
C ASN A 25 -16.21 -5.21 10.68
N ASP A 26 -17.07 -5.37 11.69
CA ASP A 26 -18.27 -4.54 11.88
C ASP A 26 -17.96 -3.03 12.07
N ASP A 27 -16.76 -2.69 12.57
CA ASP A 27 -16.33 -1.31 12.85
C ASP A 27 -15.39 -0.71 11.77
N GLU A 28 -15.27 -1.34 10.61
CA GLU A 28 -14.38 -0.92 9.52
C GLU A 28 -15.15 -0.40 8.29
N ILE A 29 -14.47 0.34 7.41
CA ILE A 29 -15.02 0.81 6.13
C ILE A 29 -14.16 0.28 5.00
N LEU A 30 -14.78 -0.41 4.03
CA LEU A 30 -14.13 -0.75 2.77
C LEU A 30 -14.37 0.35 1.75
N ALA A 31 -13.29 1.02 1.34
CA ALA A 31 -13.33 2.08 0.34
C ALA A 31 -12.53 1.69 -0.91
N ARG A 32 -13.00 2.16 -2.08
CA ARG A 32 -12.23 2.07 -3.33
C ARG A 32 -11.42 3.35 -3.51
N VAL A 33 -10.10 3.21 -3.58
CA VAL A 33 -9.20 4.33 -3.90
C VAL A 33 -9.32 4.65 -5.40
N THR A 34 -9.83 5.83 -5.73
CA THR A 34 -9.89 6.33 -7.13
C THR A 34 -8.64 7.13 -7.50
N THR A 35 -8.09 7.88 -6.54
CA THR A 35 -6.87 8.67 -6.70
C THR A 35 -6.14 8.71 -5.36
N ASP A 36 -4.81 8.67 -5.42
CA ASP A 36 -3.93 8.88 -4.30
C ASP A 36 -2.70 9.67 -4.78
N SER A 37 -2.16 10.52 -3.92
CA SER A 37 -1.01 11.37 -4.24
C SER A 37 0.22 10.92 -3.48
N ILE A 38 1.41 11.18 -4.01
CA ILE A 38 2.66 10.85 -3.32
C ILE A 38 3.00 11.96 -2.33
N CYS A 39 3.07 11.60 -1.05
CA CYS A 39 3.59 12.46 -0.01
C CYS A 39 5.11 12.28 0.16
N MET A 40 5.80 13.31 0.68
CA MET A 40 7.22 13.25 1.01
C MET A 40 7.55 12.15 2.04
N SER A 41 6.59 11.76 2.90
CA SER A 41 6.77 10.64 3.81
C SER A 41 6.86 9.30 3.08
N SER A 42 6.05 9.09 2.04
CA SER A 42 6.11 7.89 1.20
C SER A 42 7.44 7.79 0.47
N TYR A 43 7.95 8.91 -0.06
CA TYR A 43 9.28 8.97 -0.64
C TYR A 43 10.35 8.64 0.41
N LYS A 44 10.31 9.29 1.59
CA LYS A 44 11.24 9.02 2.68
C LYS A 44 11.25 7.54 3.07
N ALA A 45 10.09 6.90 3.20
CA ALA A 45 9.99 5.47 3.53
C ALA A 45 10.62 4.59 2.43
N ALA A 46 10.41 4.92 1.15
CA ALA A 46 11.02 4.18 0.05
C ALA A 46 12.56 4.27 0.04
N ILE A 47 13.13 5.44 0.39
CA ILE A 47 14.58 5.65 0.34
C ILE A 47 15.32 5.42 1.65
N GLN A 48 14.64 5.41 2.80
CA GLN A 48 15.25 5.30 4.14
C GLN A 48 14.56 4.24 5.02
N GLY A 49 13.68 3.41 4.44
CA GLY A 49 13.03 2.29 5.14
C GLY A 49 14.01 1.22 5.61
N GLU A 50 13.50 0.28 6.40
CA GLU A 50 14.29 -0.84 6.93
C GLU A 50 14.85 -1.74 5.82
N LYS A 51 15.97 -2.42 6.11
CA LYS A 51 16.69 -3.30 5.19
C LYS A 51 16.22 -4.74 5.29
#